data_AF-A0A8H7YBA5-F1
#
_entry.id   AF-A0A8H7YBA5-F1
#
_cell.length_a   1.000
_cell.length_b   1.000
_cell.length_c   1.000
_cell.angle_alpha   90.00
_cell.angle_beta   90.00
_cell.angle_gamma   90.00
#
_symmetry.space_group_name_H-M   'P 1'
#
loop_
_entity.id
_entity.type
_entity.pdbx_description
1 polymer ?
#
loop_
_entity_poly.entity_id
_entity_poly.type
_entity_poly.pdbx_seq_one_letter_code
_entity_poly.pdbx_strand_id
1 'polypeptide(L)'
;MEEQMWFDINHIDKKKFLILYSAAHKKALNESNIKSDFRATELVLYDSEQILSCLNIQMHTPSHPGTSHSSQAFWATATPHNVQQLEQQTEKVMTYFRCHMHSSFSPIN
;
A
#
# COMPACT_ATOMS: atom_id res chain seq x y z
N MET A 1 -15.32 35.28 -6.36
CA MET A 1 -15.08 35.01 -4.93
C MET A 1 -13.57 34.90 -4.63
N GLU A 2 -12.69 35.40 -5.52
CA GLU A 2 -11.22 35.38 -5.35
C GLU A 2 -10.62 36.78 -5.18
N GLU A 3 -11.36 37.85 -5.43
CA GLU A 3 -10.82 39.22 -5.45
C GLU A 3 -10.61 39.87 -4.06
N GLN A 4 -10.97 39.19 -2.95
CA GLN A 4 -10.80 39.73 -1.60
C GLN A 4 -9.54 39.22 -0.87
N MET A 5 -8.67 38.44 -1.53
CA MET A 5 -7.48 37.89 -0.88
C MET A 5 -6.34 38.91 -0.67
N TRP A 6 -6.48 40.12 -1.22
CA TRP A 6 -5.46 41.18 -1.20
C TRP A 6 -5.78 42.36 -0.28
N PHE A 7 -6.78 42.24 0.59
CA PHE A 7 -6.98 43.19 1.68
C PHE A 7 -6.59 42.55 3.01
N ASP A 8 -5.69 43.26 3.69
CA ASP A 8 -4.98 42.98 4.92
C ASP A 8 -5.92 42.68 6.12
N ILE A 9 -6.62 41.55 6.06
CA ILE A 9 -7.43 41.01 7.16
C ILE A 9 -6.71 39.78 7.70
N ASN A 10 -5.52 40.01 8.26
CA ASN A 10 -4.76 38.98 8.99
C ASN A 10 -5.38 38.62 10.35
N HIS A 11 -6.50 39.25 10.72
CA HIS A 11 -7.19 39.01 11.98
C HIS A 11 -8.69 38.75 11.77
N ILE A 12 -9.12 37.54 12.10
CA ILE A 12 -10.53 37.14 12.16
C ILE A 12 -10.83 36.80 13.62
N ASP A 13 -11.83 37.45 14.21
CA ASP A 13 -12.25 37.12 15.56
C ASP A 13 -12.89 35.72 15.62
N LYS A 14 -12.86 35.09 16.81
CA LYS A 14 -13.34 33.72 17.00
C LYS A 14 -14.79 33.51 16.55
N LYS A 15 -15.68 34.50 16.73
CA LYS A 15 -17.09 34.37 16.35
C LYS A 15 -17.25 34.42 14.83
N LYS A 16 -16.57 35.36 14.17
CA LYS A 16 -16.52 35.43 12.70
C LYS A 16 -15.91 34.18 12.09
N PHE A 17 -14.85 33.64 12.68
CA PHE A 17 -14.24 32.38 12.23
C PHE A 17 -15.25 31.24 12.23
N LEU A 18 -16.04 31.06 13.30
CA LEU A 18 -17.03 29.97 13.36
C LEU A 18 -18.10 30.07 12.26
N ILE A 19 -18.53 31.29 11.95
CA ILE A 19 -19.51 31.53 10.87
C ILE A 19 -18.89 31.21 9.51
N LEU A 20 -17.67 31.72 9.25
CA LEU A 20 -16.95 31.49 8.00
C LEU A 20 -16.57 30.02 7.82
N TYR A 21 -16.17 29.35 8.90
CA TYR A 21 -15.82 27.93 8.91
C TYR A 21 -17.01 27.08 8.48
N SER A 22 -18.22 27.35 8.96
CA SER A 22 -19.41 26.58 8.55
C SER A 22 -19.65 26.64 7.03
N ALA A 23 -19.47 27.82 6.43
CA ALA A 23 -19.61 28.00 4.99
C ALA A 23 -18.47 27.32 4.22
N ALA A 24 -17.22 27.50 4.67
CA ALA A 24 -16.05 26.88 4.07
C ALA A 24 -16.10 25.34 4.16
N HIS A 25 -16.51 24.81 5.31
CA HIS A 25 -16.66 23.38 5.57
C HIS A 25 -17.67 22.73 4.62
N LYS A 26 -18.87 23.34 4.44
CA LYS A 26 -19.86 22.85 3.48
C LYS A 26 -19.35 22.86 2.04
N LYS A 27 -18.54 23.86 1.68
CA LYS A 27 -17.94 23.97 0.34
C LYS A 27 -16.84 22.93 0.14
N ALA A 28 -16.01 22.69 1.15
CA ALA A 28 -14.89 21.75 1.11
C ALA A 28 -15.38 20.29 1.12
N LEU A 29 -16.27 19.93 2.06
CA LEU A 29 -16.84 18.58 2.21
C LEU A 29 -18.13 18.41 1.44
N ASN A 30 -18.13 18.82 0.18
CA ASN A 30 -19.23 18.50 -0.73
C ASN A 30 -19.06 17.09 -1.31
N GLU A 31 -20.13 16.50 -1.81
CA GLU A 31 -20.14 15.12 -2.32
C GLU A 31 -19.10 14.88 -3.43
N SER A 32 -18.93 15.83 -4.36
CA SER A 32 -17.96 15.69 -5.44
C SER A 32 -16.51 15.72 -4.95
N ASN A 33 -16.18 16.60 -4.00
CA ASN A 33 -14.84 16.69 -3.42
C ASN A 33 -14.53 15.43 -2.63
N ILE A 34 -15.47 14.96 -1.79
CA ILE A 34 -15.31 13.73 -1.02
C ILE A 34 -15.06 12.55 -1.96
N LYS A 35 -15.90 12.35 -2.99
CA LYS A 35 -15.71 11.28 -3.98
C LYS A 35 -14.38 11.40 -4.74
N SER A 36 -13.97 12.61 -5.07
CA SER A 36 -12.70 12.88 -5.74
C SER A 36 -11.50 12.51 -4.88
N ASP A 37 -11.53 12.86 -3.58
CA ASP A 37 -10.45 12.57 -2.64
C ASP A 37 -10.29 11.07 -2.41
N PHE A 38 -11.41 10.34 -2.26
CA PHE A 38 -11.38 8.88 -2.24
C PHE A 38 -10.79 8.32 -3.54
N ARG A 39 -11.19 8.85 -4.70
CA ARG A 39 -10.69 8.38 -6.01
C ARG A 39 -9.20 8.62 -6.16
N ALA A 40 -8.72 9.79 -5.72
CA ALA A 40 -7.31 10.17 -5.78
C ALA A 40 -6.42 9.31 -4.87
N THR A 41 -6.97 8.81 -3.77
CA THR A 41 -6.27 7.92 -2.84
C THR A 41 -6.33 6.44 -3.25
N GLU A 42 -6.98 6.12 -4.38
CA GLU A 42 -7.31 4.73 -4.79
C GLU A 42 -8.04 3.93 -3.69
N LEU A 43 -8.59 4.60 -2.67
CA LEU A 43 -9.35 3.99 -1.58
C LEU A 43 -10.83 3.77 -1.94
N VAL A 44 -11.15 3.90 -3.22
CA VAL A 44 -12.53 3.85 -3.69
C VAL A 44 -13.03 2.40 -3.72
N LEU A 45 -13.75 2.04 -2.66
CA LEU A 45 -14.93 1.19 -2.77
C LEU A 45 -16.07 2.02 -3.41
N TYR A 46 -15.97 2.31 -4.72
CA TYR A 46 -17.03 3.05 -5.43
C TYR A 46 -18.31 2.24 -5.52
N ASP A 47 -18.14 0.92 -5.49
CA ASP A 47 -19.13 -0.03 -5.89
C ASP A 47 -18.89 -1.29 -5.06
N SER A 48 -19.70 -1.41 -4.02
CA SER A 48 -19.70 -2.60 -3.16
C SER A 48 -20.02 -3.85 -3.97
N GLU A 49 -20.84 -3.76 -5.02
CA GLU A 49 -21.17 -4.90 -5.88
C GLU A 49 -19.98 -5.34 -6.73
N GLN A 50 -19.20 -4.40 -7.29
CA GLN A 50 -17.95 -4.75 -7.98
C GLN A 50 -16.95 -5.42 -7.05
N ILE A 51 -16.82 -4.94 -5.82
CA ILE A 51 -15.89 -5.53 -4.84
C ILE A 51 -16.37 -6.91 -4.39
N LEU A 52 -17.67 -7.08 -4.15
CA LEU A 52 -18.26 -8.37 -3.85
C LEU A 52 -18.12 -9.34 -5.04
N SER A 53 -18.20 -8.84 -6.28
CA SER A 53 -17.98 -9.65 -7.50
C SER A 53 -16.53 -10.11 -7.65
N CYS A 54 -15.56 -9.26 -7.27
CA CYS A 54 -14.15 -9.63 -7.19
C CYS A 54 -13.86 -10.56 -6.00
N LEU A 55 -14.66 -10.47 -4.92
CA LEU A 55 -14.56 -11.34 -3.75
C LEU A 55 -15.24 -12.70 -3.97
N ASN A 56 -16.08 -12.83 -5.00
CA ASN A 56 -16.60 -14.12 -5.48
C ASN A 56 -15.50 -14.91 -6.23
N ILE A 57 -14.31 -14.95 -5.64
CA ILE A 57 -13.31 -15.95 -5.92
C ILE A 57 -13.97 -17.26 -5.48
N GLN A 58 -14.34 -18.09 -6.46
CA GLN A 58 -14.72 -19.47 -6.20
C GLN A 58 -13.76 -20.02 -5.15
N MET A 59 -14.27 -20.50 -4.01
CA MET A 59 -13.45 -21.19 -2.98
C MET A 59 -12.90 -22.48 -3.59
N HIS A 60 -11.95 -22.32 -4.49
CA HIS A 60 -11.17 -23.40 -5.00
C HIS A 60 -10.00 -23.46 -4.05
N THR A 61 -10.14 -24.26 -3.00
CA THR A 61 -8.98 -24.75 -2.25
C THR A 61 -8.07 -25.36 -3.32
N PRO A 62 -6.90 -24.78 -3.62
CA PRO A 62 -5.99 -25.41 -4.56
C PRO A 62 -5.74 -26.80 -3.97
N SER A 63 -6.13 -27.84 -4.71
CA SER A 63 -5.84 -29.20 -4.29
C SER A 63 -4.35 -29.25 -4.00
N HIS A 64 -3.98 -29.67 -2.78
CA HIS A 64 -2.60 -29.66 -2.32
C HIS A 64 -1.73 -30.26 -3.43
N PRO A 65 -0.69 -29.57 -3.92
CA PRO A 65 0.23 -30.18 -4.87
C PRO A 65 0.71 -31.46 -4.20
N GLY A 66 0.39 -32.62 -4.79
CA GLY A 66 0.78 -33.90 -4.24
C GLY A 66 2.26 -33.83 -3.90
N THR A 67 2.63 -34.25 -2.69
CA THR A 67 4.00 -34.20 -2.19
C THR A 67 4.87 -35.13 -3.01
N SER A 68 5.26 -34.70 -4.22
CA SER A 68 6.43 -35.22 -4.88
C SER A 68 7.59 -34.64 -4.11
N HIS A 69 8.13 -35.46 -3.21
CA HIS A 69 9.50 -35.33 -2.71
C HIS A 69 10.46 -35.40 -3.91
N SER A 70 10.49 -34.33 -4.72
CA SER A 70 11.65 -34.02 -5.52
C SER A 70 12.59 -33.28 -4.59
N SER A 71 13.70 -33.93 -4.28
CA SER A 71 14.79 -33.50 -3.40
C SER A 71 15.57 -32.30 -3.95
N GLN A 72 14.87 -31.30 -4.50
CA GLN A 72 15.49 -30.16 -5.18
C GLN A 72 14.76 -28.83 -4.94
N ALA A 73 14.24 -28.63 -3.73
CA ALA A 73 13.99 -27.27 -3.24
C ALA A 73 15.21 -26.82 -2.41
N PHE A 74 16.23 -26.28 -3.08
CA PHE A 74 17.35 -25.61 -2.41
C PHE A 74 16.90 -24.40 -1.56
N TRP A 75 15.66 -23.96 -1.73
CA TRP A 75 15.05 -22.80 -1.10
C TRP A 75 13.68 -23.16 -0.50
N ALA A 76 13.64 -24.13 0.41
CA ALA A 76 12.48 -24.29 1.28
C ALA A 76 12.55 -23.21 2.37
N THR A 77 11.73 -22.16 2.26
CA THR A 77 11.54 -21.11 3.27
C THR A 77 10.71 -21.66 4.44
N ALA A 78 11.26 -22.66 5.13
CA ALA A 78 10.70 -23.09 6.40
C ALA A 78 10.99 -22.00 7.45
N THR A 79 9.97 -21.61 8.21
CA THR A 79 10.14 -20.69 9.35
C THR A 79 11.17 -21.28 10.31
N PRO A 80 12.24 -20.55 10.67
CA PRO A 80 13.20 -21.05 11.64
C PRO A 80 12.53 -21.18 13.01
N HIS A 81 12.74 -22.33 13.66
CA HIS A 81 12.11 -22.65 14.95
C HIS A 81 13.01 -22.29 16.14
N ASN A 82 14.26 -21.91 15.89
CA ASN A 82 15.21 -21.46 16.90
C ASN A 82 16.22 -20.45 16.32
N VAL A 83 16.94 -19.77 17.22
CA VAL A 83 17.90 -18.70 16.87
C VAL A 83 19.04 -19.21 15.99
N GLN A 84 19.56 -20.41 16.26
CA GLN A 84 20.65 -21.00 15.48
C GLN A 84 20.23 -21.25 14.01
N GLN A 85 18.99 -21.67 13.78
CA GLN A 85 18.44 -21.85 12.44
C GLN A 85 18.27 -20.51 11.71
N LEU A 86 17.86 -19.46 12.43
CA LEU A 86 17.73 -18.11 11.88
C LEU A 86 19.09 -17.55 11.43
N GLU A 87 20.14 -17.73 12.24
CA GLU A 87 21.50 -17.32 11.89
C GLU A 87 22.00 -18.04 10.63
N GLN A 88 21.81 -19.36 10.55
CA GLN A 88 22.18 -20.16 9.38
C GLN A 88 21.44 -19.74 8.10
N GLN A 89 20.15 -19.37 8.21
CA GLN A 89 19.38 -18.85 7.08
C GLN A 89 19.88 -17.48 6.66
N THR A 90 20.18 -16.60 7.61
CA THR A 90 20.70 -15.26 7.36
C THR A 90 22.03 -15.32 6.61
N GLU A 91 22.95 -16.18 7.03
CA GLU A 91 24.25 -16.38 6.36
C GLU A 91 24.10 -16.87 4.91
N LYS A 92 23.19 -17.81 4.67
CA LYS A 92 22.92 -18.32 3.32
C LYS A 92 22.37 -17.24 2.39
N VAL A 93 21.44 -16.41 2.88
CA VAL A 93 20.86 -15.29 2.13
C VAL A 93 21.93 -14.24 1.81
N MET A 94 22.76 -13.87 2.79
CA MET A 94 23.85 -12.91 2.60
C MET A 94 24.91 -13.41 1.61
N THR A 95 25.26 -14.69 1.68
CA THR A 95 26.21 -15.32 0.75
C THR A 95 25.66 -15.33 -0.67
N TYR A 96 24.38 -15.64 -0.83
CA TYR A 96 23.71 -15.60 -2.13
C TYR A 96 23.74 -14.19 -2.74
N PHE A 97 23.37 -13.16 -1.98
CA PHE A 97 23.44 -11.77 -2.46
C PHE A 97 24.85 -11.39 -2.90
N ARG A 98 25.87 -11.78 -2.12
CA ARG A 98 27.27 -11.51 -2.46
C ARG A 98 27.66 -12.16 -3.78
N CYS A 99 27.41 -13.45 -3.95
CA CYS A 99 27.72 -14.17 -5.19
C CYS A 99 26.97 -13.58 -6.39
N HIS A 100 25.68 -13.26 -6.24
CA HIS A 100 24.85 -12.72 -7.31
C HIS A 100 25.30 -11.31 -7.74
N MET A 101 25.67 -10.45 -6.79
CA MET A 101 26.16 -9.10 -7.07
C MET A 101 27.54 -9.10 -7.75
N HIS A 102 28.43 -10.05 -7.43
CA HIS A 102 29.71 -10.19 -8.13
C HIS A 102 29.56 -10.81 -9.53
N SER A 103 28.48 -11.56 -9.78
CA SER A 103 28.19 -12.15 -11.10
C SER A 103 27.66 -11.12 -12.11
N SER A 104 27.16 -9.98 -11.63
CA SER A 104 26.49 -8.95 -12.44
C SER A 104 27.44 -7.91 -13.06
N PHE A 105 28.74 -7.98 -12.75
CA PHE A 105 29.79 -7.17 -13.39
C PHE A 105 30.54 -8.01 -14.44
N SER A 106 29.88 -8.36 -15.54
CA SER A 106 30.59 -8.67 -16.78
C SER A 106 30.41 -7.48 -17.71
N PRO A 107 31.49 -6.84 -18.22
CA PRO A 107 31.35 -5.74 -19.16
C PRO A 107 30.75 -6.30 -20.46
N ILE A 108 29.64 -5.72 -20.88
CA ILE A 108 29.12 -5.92 -22.23
C ILE A 108 30.13 -5.23 -23.16
N ASN A 109 30.85 -6.05 -23.94
CA ASN A 109 31.74 -5.62 -25.02
C ASN A 109 30.89 -5.23 -26.24
#